data_AF-A0A811UNI2-F1
#
_entry.id   AF-A0A811UNI2-F1
#
_cell.length_a   1.000
_cell.length_b   1.000
_cell.length_c   1.000
_cell.angle_alpha   90.00
_cell.angle_beta   90.00
_cell.angle_gamma   90.00
#
_symmetry.space_group_name_H-M   'P 1'
#
loop_
_entity.id
_entity.type
_entity.pdbx_description
1 polymer ?
#
loop_
_entity_poly.entity_id
_entity_poly.type
_entity_poly.pdbx_seq_one_letter_code
_entity_poly.pdbx_strand_id
1 'polypeptide(L)'
;MLSYCIDRSIFGKYEKKQPLSDNNDMNESSTSDASFKDASKETDDEDEDEFYDCAEYAPEGRCKRLDDKKLLGCDEPLYVPITQDPVPKTEDELQEDAEAMLKHGSGSDLSMQLMCSSLLSDMEAFKAANPNGKLEDFIRWYSPRDWEEDDSGLGKLSARMEAPGNTWQKMWQDAKPVPAYKQKRLFDETTEGEKVMSYLESRNINEISKLVIITVLHAAIIKFKDVLETEKIFDIFEVKVDELLADLCHLSRNEELFNEEISSIEDATAKIVCLIEKLEKLEAQFFQFKCFERLTGSAECITFEEVKQKFQETIENGNSCNIANTIGQHIIDSNESEMQKCLITKEYVLRAREELSGCPHYLRAIVVGEEVRLCGAFTEHTTFI
;
A
#
# COMPACT_ATOMS: atom_id res chain seq x y z
N MET A 1 -4.08 -3.81 5.06
CA MET A 1 -5.27 -4.48 5.64
C MET A 1 -5.15 -4.78 7.13
N LEU A 2 -4.17 -5.60 7.57
CA LEU A 2 -4.08 -6.03 8.98
C LEU A 2 -4.07 -4.88 10.00
N SER A 3 -3.27 -3.83 9.79
CA SER A 3 -3.23 -2.66 10.67
C SER A 3 -4.60 -1.98 10.79
N TYR A 4 -5.34 -1.87 9.68
CA TYR A 4 -6.68 -1.30 9.67
C TYR A 4 -7.66 -2.15 10.50
N CYS A 5 -7.60 -3.48 10.39
CA CYS A 5 -8.41 -4.38 11.20
C CYS A 5 -8.11 -4.23 12.70
N ILE A 6 -6.82 -4.11 13.07
CA ILE A 6 -6.38 -3.90 14.45
C ILE A 6 -6.94 -2.58 14.98
N ASP A 7 -6.78 -1.49 14.23
CA ASP A 7 -7.25 -0.17 14.64
C ASP A 7 -8.77 -0.18 14.85
N ARG A 8 -9.56 -0.70 13.89
CA ARG A 8 -11.01 -0.81 14.05
C ARG A 8 -11.43 -1.70 15.23
N SER A 9 -10.74 -2.82 15.46
CA SER A 9 -11.03 -3.69 16.62
C SER A 9 -10.80 -2.95 17.94
N ILE A 10 -9.76 -2.11 18.00
CA ILE A 10 -9.48 -1.28 19.16
C ILE A 10 -10.58 -0.23 19.34
N PHE A 11 -10.94 0.52 18.30
CA PHE A 11 -12.03 1.51 18.34
C PHE A 11 -13.36 0.89 18.76
N GLY A 12 -13.75 -0.24 18.16
CA GLY A 12 -15.00 -0.94 18.50
C GLY A 12 -15.03 -1.46 19.94
N LYS A 13 -13.87 -1.81 20.53
CA LYS A 13 -13.76 -2.15 21.96
C LYS A 13 -13.86 -0.92 22.86
N TYR A 14 -13.40 0.25 22.41
CA TYR A 14 -13.52 1.50 23.17
C TYR A 14 -14.96 2.04 23.17
N GLU A 15 -15.67 2.01 22.04
CA GLU A 15 -17.10 2.38 21.99
C GLU A 15 -17.96 1.48 22.87
N LYS A 16 -17.71 0.16 22.87
CA LYS A 16 -18.41 -0.78 23.76
C LYS A 16 -18.07 -0.61 25.25
N LYS A 17 -16.97 0.09 25.57
CA LYS A 17 -16.48 0.29 26.95
C LYS A 17 -16.79 1.67 27.52
N GLN A 18 -17.28 2.63 26.72
CA GLN A 18 -17.84 3.86 27.29
C GLN A 18 -19.21 3.52 27.89
N PRO A 19 -19.38 3.59 29.22
CA PRO A 19 -20.71 3.69 29.77
C PRO A 19 -21.25 5.05 29.33
N LEU A 20 -22.49 5.08 28.84
CA LEU A 20 -23.30 6.29 28.81
C LEU A 20 -23.32 6.88 30.23
N SER A 21 -22.45 7.85 30.50
CA SER A 21 -22.39 8.55 31.78
C SER A 21 -23.36 9.75 31.74
N ASP A 22 -24.41 9.57 32.54
CA ASP A 22 -25.18 10.56 33.32
C ASP A 22 -26.27 11.40 32.63
N ASN A 23 -27.54 10.98 32.80
CA ASN A 23 -28.30 11.39 33.99
C ASN A 23 -29.63 10.60 34.17
N ASN A 24 -29.71 9.91 35.33
CA ASN A 24 -30.86 9.60 36.21
C ASN A 24 -32.27 9.43 35.62
N ASP A 25 -32.87 8.24 35.80
CA ASP A 25 -33.59 7.96 37.05
C ASP A 25 -33.84 6.46 37.27
N MET A 26 -33.70 6.06 38.53
CA MET A 26 -33.89 4.71 39.05
C MET A 26 -35.37 4.30 38.99
N ASN A 27 -35.64 3.11 38.42
CA ASN A 27 -36.59 2.20 39.04
C ASN A 27 -36.31 0.76 38.61
N GLU A 28 -35.76 -0.03 39.54
CA GLU A 28 -35.68 -1.48 39.45
C GLU A 28 -37.09 -2.09 39.54
N SER A 29 -37.45 -2.94 38.59
CA SER A 29 -38.11 -4.22 38.92
C SER A 29 -38.13 -5.18 37.73
N SER A 30 -37.37 -6.27 37.88
CA SER A 30 -37.69 -7.65 37.53
C SER A 30 -38.34 -7.99 36.18
N THR A 31 -37.58 -8.75 35.42
CA THR A 31 -37.97 -9.76 34.43
C THR A 31 -39.23 -10.57 34.79
N SER A 32 -40.16 -10.69 33.84
CA SER A 32 -40.91 -11.94 33.60
C SER A 32 -41.57 -11.94 32.22
N ASP A 33 -41.28 -12.99 31.45
CA ASP A 33 -42.11 -13.54 30.38
C ASP A 33 -43.61 -13.46 30.69
N ALA A 34 -44.44 -13.09 29.70
CA ALA A 34 -45.70 -13.80 29.41
C ALA A 34 -46.43 -13.24 28.20
N SER A 35 -46.69 -14.16 27.26
CA SER A 35 -47.98 -14.43 26.62
C SER A 35 -48.73 -13.28 25.94
N PHE A 36 -48.70 -13.36 24.60
CA PHE A 36 -49.83 -13.13 23.71
C PHE A 36 -51.18 -13.39 24.41
N LYS A 37 -52.04 -12.36 24.46
CA LYS A 37 -53.39 -12.47 24.98
C LYS A 37 -54.34 -11.75 24.04
N ASP A 38 -55.08 -12.56 23.31
CA ASP A 38 -56.28 -12.24 22.55
C ASP A 38 -57.31 -11.56 23.46
N ALA A 39 -57.85 -10.43 23.01
CA ALA A 39 -58.92 -9.71 23.68
C ALA A 39 -59.82 -9.04 22.64
N SER A 40 -60.83 -9.79 22.21
CA SER A 40 -62.06 -9.25 21.64
C SER A 40 -62.88 -8.59 22.74
N LYS A 41 -63.27 -7.33 22.53
CA LYS A 41 -64.61 -6.83 22.83
C LYS A 41 -64.86 -5.45 22.24
N GLU A 42 -65.99 -5.40 21.54
CA GLU A 42 -66.68 -4.25 20.96
C GLU A 42 -66.94 -3.15 21.99
N THR A 43 -66.69 -1.92 21.58
CA THR A 43 -67.50 -0.74 21.94
C THR A 43 -67.55 0.17 20.73
N ASP A 44 -68.75 0.32 20.19
CA ASP A 44 -69.13 1.35 19.23
C ASP A 44 -68.85 2.73 19.83
N ASP A 45 -68.09 3.55 19.10
CA ASP A 45 -68.24 5.01 19.07
C ASP A 45 -67.72 5.46 17.70
N GLU A 46 -68.65 5.85 16.83
CA GLU A 46 -68.42 6.36 15.48
C GLU A 46 -67.92 7.83 15.54
N ASP A 47 -66.94 8.11 14.68
CA ASP A 47 -66.62 9.40 14.04
C ASP A 47 -65.71 10.40 14.80
N GLU A 48 -64.40 10.29 14.56
CA GLU A 48 -63.66 11.13 13.59
C GLU A 48 -62.25 10.53 13.43
N ASP A 49 -62.12 9.52 12.57
CA ASP A 49 -60.81 8.99 12.17
C ASP A 49 -60.06 10.05 11.37
N GLU A 50 -59.26 10.88 12.05
CA GLU A 50 -58.10 11.50 11.43
C GLU A 50 -57.27 10.36 10.83
N PHE A 51 -57.29 10.27 9.49
CA PHE A 51 -56.45 9.39 8.70
C PHE A 51 -54.98 9.74 8.98
N TYR A 52 -54.44 9.20 10.07
CA TYR A 52 -53.00 9.09 10.22
C TYR A 52 -52.58 8.04 9.21
N ASP A 53 -52.00 8.51 8.11
CA ASP A 53 -51.18 7.70 7.21
C ASP A 53 -49.93 7.27 8.02
N CYS A 54 -50.16 6.34 8.95
CA CYS A 54 -49.15 5.84 9.87
C CYS A 54 -48.21 5.02 9.04
N ALA A 55 -47.04 5.59 8.74
CA ALA A 55 -45.85 4.85 8.38
C ALA A 55 -45.82 3.51 9.14
N GLU A 56 -45.63 2.40 8.41
CA GLU A 56 -45.65 1.04 8.99
C GLU A 56 -44.67 0.86 10.17
N TYR A 57 -43.72 1.78 10.32
CA TYR A 57 -42.71 1.81 11.36
C TYR A 57 -42.24 3.25 11.67
N ALA A 58 -41.75 3.45 12.89
CA ALA A 58 -41.16 4.73 13.29
C ALA A 58 -39.83 4.98 12.55
N PRO A 59 -39.56 6.22 12.12
CA PRO A 59 -38.32 6.52 11.41
C PRO A 59 -37.09 6.49 12.34
N GLU A 60 -36.04 5.81 11.90
CA GLU A 60 -34.78 5.64 12.63
C GLU A 60 -33.57 5.92 11.74
N GLY A 61 -32.42 6.26 12.34
CA GLY A 61 -31.15 6.38 11.59
C GLY A 61 -31.07 7.60 10.65
N ARG A 62 -31.75 8.71 10.99
CA ARG A 62 -31.66 9.98 10.23
C ARG A 62 -30.40 10.75 10.61
N CYS A 63 -29.61 11.16 9.61
CA CYS A 63 -28.44 12.02 9.79
C CYS A 63 -28.81 13.51 9.73
N LYS A 64 -29.37 13.94 8.60
CA LYS A 64 -29.83 15.33 8.37
C LYS A 64 -30.94 15.37 7.33
N ARG A 65 -31.65 16.50 7.22
CA ARG A 65 -32.58 16.73 6.10
C ARG A 65 -31.80 16.98 4.81
N LEU A 66 -32.32 16.46 3.69
CA LEU A 66 -31.76 16.69 2.37
C LEU A 66 -32.30 18.02 1.80
N ASP A 67 -31.69 19.12 2.23
CA ASP A 67 -32.08 20.49 1.86
C ASP A 67 -33.59 20.72 2.02
N ASP A 68 -34.23 21.40 1.05
CA ASP A 68 -35.68 21.62 0.99
C ASP A 68 -36.43 20.54 0.18
N LYS A 69 -35.80 19.39 -0.10
CA LYS A 69 -36.44 18.31 -0.86
C LYS A 69 -37.44 17.56 0.00
N LYS A 70 -38.62 17.30 -0.57
CA LYS A 70 -39.66 16.44 -0.01
C LYS A 70 -39.70 15.09 -0.72
N LEU A 71 -40.27 14.11 -0.04
CA LEU A 71 -40.55 12.77 -0.58
C LEU A 71 -41.57 12.86 -1.72
N LEU A 72 -41.53 11.91 -2.65
CA LEU A 72 -42.43 11.90 -3.80
C LEU A 72 -43.79 11.30 -3.43
N GLY A 73 -44.82 12.15 -3.43
CA GLY A 73 -46.21 11.75 -3.17
C GLY A 73 -46.66 11.93 -1.71
N CYS A 74 -45.80 12.48 -0.84
CA CYS A 74 -46.20 12.99 0.47
C CYS A 74 -45.46 14.30 0.77
N ASP A 75 -46.04 15.17 1.62
CA ASP A 75 -45.46 16.48 1.94
C ASP A 75 -44.36 16.40 3.03
N GLU A 76 -43.80 15.21 3.23
CA GLU A 76 -42.77 14.95 4.24
C GLU A 76 -41.37 15.30 3.73
N PRO A 77 -40.48 15.85 4.58
CA PRO A 77 -39.11 16.14 4.19
C PRO A 77 -38.31 14.85 3.97
N LEU A 78 -37.47 14.83 2.94
CA LEU A 78 -36.55 13.74 2.64
C LEU A 78 -35.33 13.82 3.59
N TYR A 79 -35.03 12.73 4.28
CA TYR A 79 -33.88 12.64 5.19
C TYR A 79 -32.74 11.82 4.59
N VAL A 80 -31.52 12.29 4.83
CA VAL A 80 -30.28 11.54 4.58
C VAL A 80 -30.14 10.47 5.67
N PRO A 81 -30.11 9.18 5.33
CA PRO A 81 -29.88 8.12 6.31
C PRO A 81 -28.42 8.10 6.78
N ILE A 82 -28.21 7.53 7.96
CA ILE A 82 -26.90 7.07 8.44
C ILE A 82 -26.65 5.71 7.79
N THR A 83 -25.59 5.61 6.99
CA THR A 83 -25.15 4.37 6.32
C THR A 83 -23.96 3.74 7.04
N GLN A 84 -23.65 2.50 6.71
CA GLN A 84 -22.40 1.88 7.14
C GLN A 84 -21.21 2.48 6.37
N ASP A 85 -20.02 2.38 6.95
CA ASP A 85 -18.79 2.77 6.24
C ASP A 85 -18.54 1.86 5.04
N PRO A 86 -17.97 2.38 3.93
CA PRO A 86 -17.59 1.56 2.80
C PRO A 86 -16.53 0.53 3.22
N VAL A 87 -16.66 -0.68 2.68
CA VAL A 87 -15.71 -1.77 2.91
C VAL A 87 -14.38 -1.44 2.24
N PRO A 88 -13.27 -1.33 3.01
CA PRO A 88 -11.96 -1.23 2.40
C PRO A 88 -11.63 -2.57 1.72
N LYS A 89 -11.08 -2.49 0.52
CA LYS A 89 -10.63 -3.66 -0.24
C LYS A 89 -9.13 -3.56 -0.51
N THR A 90 -8.46 -4.69 -0.53
CA THR A 90 -7.08 -4.77 -0.99
C THR A 90 -7.02 -4.79 -2.53
N GLU A 91 -5.84 -4.55 -3.10
CA GLU A 91 -5.66 -4.53 -4.56
C GLU A 91 -5.97 -5.90 -5.18
N ASP A 92 -5.56 -6.97 -4.52
CA ASP A 92 -5.88 -8.35 -4.88
C ASP A 92 -7.40 -8.62 -4.88
N GLU A 93 -8.13 -8.16 -3.87
CA GLU A 93 -9.60 -8.28 -3.84
C GLU A 93 -10.25 -7.47 -4.98
N LEU A 94 -9.74 -6.27 -5.28
CA LEU A 94 -10.25 -5.45 -6.40
C LEU A 94 -10.00 -6.11 -7.75
N GLN A 95 -8.83 -6.72 -7.93
CA GLN A 95 -8.47 -7.47 -9.12
C GLN A 95 -9.38 -8.71 -9.28
N GLU A 96 -9.55 -9.50 -8.21
CA GLU A 96 -10.43 -10.66 -8.19
C GLU A 96 -11.88 -10.29 -8.52
N ASP A 97 -12.38 -9.19 -7.95
CA ASP A 97 -13.71 -8.66 -8.25
C ASP A 97 -13.85 -8.30 -9.73
N ALA A 98 -12.86 -7.61 -10.31
CA ALA A 98 -12.85 -7.23 -11.72
C ALA A 98 -12.81 -8.44 -12.65
N GLU A 99 -12.00 -9.44 -12.33
CA GLU A 99 -11.92 -10.71 -13.08
C GLU A 99 -13.21 -11.51 -12.98
N ALA A 100 -13.81 -11.59 -11.79
CA ALA A 100 -15.09 -12.24 -11.58
C ALA A 100 -16.19 -11.57 -12.42
N MET A 101 -16.20 -10.23 -12.47
CA MET A 101 -17.11 -9.45 -13.31
C MET A 101 -16.90 -9.70 -14.81
N LEU A 102 -15.64 -9.76 -15.27
CA LEU A 102 -15.33 -10.03 -16.67
C LEU A 102 -15.76 -11.43 -17.08
N LYS A 103 -15.52 -12.42 -16.22
CA LYS A 103 -15.80 -13.84 -16.47
C LYS A 103 -17.29 -14.19 -16.45
N HIS A 104 -18.04 -13.62 -15.51
CA HIS A 104 -19.46 -13.94 -15.33
C HIS A 104 -20.40 -12.90 -15.96
N GLY A 105 -19.87 -11.77 -16.42
CA GLY A 105 -20.64 -10.65 -16.96
C GLY A 105 -21.38 -9.87 -15.87
N SER A 106 -21.74 -8.62 -16.17
CA SER A 106 -22.36 -7.69 -15.21
C SER A 106 -23.77 -8.07 -14.75
N GLY A 107 -24.38 -9.10 -15.35
CA GLY A 107 -25.76 -9.53 -15.07
C GLY A 107 -25.88 -10.93 -14.43
N SER A 108 -24.78 -11.56 -14.02
CA SER A 108 -24.85 -12.83 -13.29
C SER A 108 -25.21 -12.62 -11.82
N ASP A 109 -25.85 -13.62 -11.20
CA ASP A 109 -26.20 -13.59 -9.77
C ASP A 109 -24.97 -13.35 -8.87
N LEU A 110 -23.79 -13.84 -9.29
CA LEU A 110 -22.53 -13.66 -8.56
C LEU A 110 -22.05 -12.20 -8.64
N SER A 111 -22.01 -11.61 -9.83
CA SER A 111 -21.70 -10.18 -10.02
C SER A 111 -22.70 -9.27 -9.29
N MET A 112 -23.98 -9.68 -9.23
CA MET A 112 -24.99 -8.98 -8.46
C MET A 112 -24.69 -9.07 -6.95
N GLN A 113 -24.38 -10.24 -6.40
CA GLN A 113 -24.03 -10.37 -4.98
C GLN A 113 -22.81 -9.53 -4.57
N LEU A 114 -21.77 -9.50 -5.43
CA LEU A 114 -20.55 -8.72 -5.21
C LEU A 114 -20.79 -7.21 -5.14
N MET A 115 -21.71 -6.68 -5.96
CA MET A 115 -22.03 -5.24 -5.97
C MET A 115 -23.16 -4.85 -5.00
N CYS A 116 -24.05 -5.78 -4.67
CA CYS A 116 -25.32 -5.41 -4.06
C CYS A 116 -25.31 -5.42 -2.53
N SER A 117 -24.27 -5.90 -1.85
CA SER A 117 -24.23 -5.90 -0.38
C SER A 117 -24.25 -4.49 0.22
N SER A 118 -23.38 -3.60 -0.29
CA SER A 118 -23.37 -2.18 0.11
C SER A 118 -24.65 -1.48 -0.30
N LEU A 119 -25.10 -1.69 -1.55
CA LEU A 119 -26.32 -1.08 -2.07
C LEU A 119 -27.55 -1.49 -1.25
N LEU A 120 -27.68 -2.77 -0.90
CA LEU A 120 -28.76 -3.29 -0.07
C LEU A 120 -28.73 -2.66 1.32
N SER A 121 -27.56 -2.62 1.96
CA SER A 121 -27.35 -1.94 3.25
C SER A 121 -27.80 -0.48 3.19
N ASP A 122 -27.47 0.25 2.12
CA ASP A 122 -27.86 1.65 1.96
C ASP A 122 -29.36 1.82 1.70
N MET A 123 -29.99 0.91 0.94
CA MET A 123 -31.44 0.87 0.74
C MET A 123 -32.19 0.58 2.05
N GLU A 124 -31.70 -0.37 2.86
CA GLU A 124 -32.28 -0.69 4.16
C GLU A 124 -32.22 0.50 5.12
N ALA A 125 -31.07 1.19 5.16
CA ALA A 125 -30.87 2.38 5.98
C ALA A 125 -31.76 3.53 5.52
N PHE A 126 -31.91 3.70 4.20
CA PHE A 126 -32.78 4.72 3.64
C PHE A 126 -34.25 4.50 3.98
N LYS A 127 -34.75 3.26 3.85
CA LYS A 127 -36.12 2.92 4.23
C LYS A 127 -36.35 3.19 5.71
N ALA A 128 -35.43 2.76 6.58
CA ALA A 128 -35.52 3.05 8.02
C ALA A 128 -35.62 4.56 8.32
N ALA A 129 -34.89 5.40 7.60
CA ALA A 129 -34.92 6.85 7.77
C ALA A 129 -36.15 7.52 7.14
N ASN A 130 -36.69 6.95 6.05
CA ASN A 130 -37.78 7.50 5.25
C ASN A 130 -38.88 6.43 5.03
N PRO A 131 -39.79 6.24 6.00
CA PRO A 131 -40.78 5.16 5.92
C PRO A 131 -41.69 5.18 4.68
N ASN A 132 -42.08 6.38 4.26
CA ASN A 132 -42.92 6.63 3.09
C ASN A 132 -42.10 6.84 1.80
N GLY A 133 -40.78 6.65 1.85
CA GLY A 133 -39.87 6.88 0.75
C GLY A 133 -39.98 5.81 -0.33
N LYS A 134 -39.88 6.23 -1.59
CA LYS A 134 -39.91 5.34 -2.76
C LYS A 134 -38.51 5.15 -3.34
N LEU A 135 -38.39 4.24 -4.30
CA LEU A 135 -37.11 4.00 -5.00
C LEU A 135 -36.62 5.27 -5.70
N GLU A 136 -37.53 6.08 -6.23
CA GLU A 136 -37.25 7.36 -6.86
C GLU A 136 -36.61 8.35 -5.86
N ASP A 137 -37.10 8.39 -4.63
CA ASP A 137 -36.52 9.22 -3.56
C ASP A 137 -35.13 8.73 -3.15
N PHE A 138 -34.94 7.40 -3.11
CA PHE A 138 -33.62 6.81 -2.89
C PHE A 138 -32.64 7.21 -4.01
N ILE A 139 -33.04 7.13 -5.28
CA ILE A 139 -32.19 7.48 -6.42
C ILE A 139 -31.85 8.97 -6.42
N ARG A 140 -32.81 9.85 -6.09
CA ARG A 140 -32.57 11.30 -5.93
C ARG A 140 -31.49 11.63 -4.90
N TRP A 141 -31.30 10.77 -3.90
CA TRP A 141 -30.25 10.90 -2.89
C TRP A 141 -28.96 10.17 -3.27
N TYR A 142 -29.06 8.89 -3.65
CA TYR A 142 -27.93 7.98 -3.82
C TYR A 142 -27.23 8.11 -5.19
N SER A 143 -28.00 8.31 -6.26
CA SER A 143 -27.47 8.57 -7.61
C SER A 143 -28.26 9.69 -8.30
N PRO A 144 -28.02 10.96 -7.93
CA PRO A 144 -28.72 12.10 -8.54
C PRO A 144 -28.53 12.20 -10.06
N ARG A 145 -27.51 11.55 -10.62
CA ARG A 145 -27.26 11.48 -12.07
C ARG A 145 -28.24 10.57 -12.82
N ASP A 146 -28.82 9.60 -12.12
CA ASP A 146 -29.82 8.67 -12.66
C ASP A 146 -31.26 9.19 -12.48
N TRP A 147 -31.41 10.43 -12.01
CA TRP A 147 -32.66 11.16 -11.90
C TRP A 147 -32.73 12.23 -12.99
N GLU A 148 -33.66 12.09 -13.93
CA GLU A 148 -33.88 13.07 -14.99
C GLU A 148 -34.98 14.04 -14.56
N GLU A 149 -34.63 15.31 -14.32
CA GLU A 149 -35.60 16.34 -13.98
C GLU A 149 -36.30 16.83 -15.27
N ASP A 150 -37.61 16.60 -15.40
CA ASP A 150 -38.43 17.20 -16.46
C ASP A 150 -38.77 18.67 -16.09
N ASP A 151 -39.01 19.53 -17.09
CA ASP A 151 -39.31 20.98 -16.93
C ASP A 151 -40.52 21.30 -16.02
N SER A 152 -41.31 20.27 -15.66
CA SER A 152 -42.50 20.37 -14.79
C SER A 152 -42.23 20.02 -13.31
N GLY A 153 -40.98 19.71 -12.94
CA GLY A 153 -40.58 19.36 -11.57
C GLY A 153 -40.93 17.93 -11.12
N LEU A 154 -41.66 17.19 -11.96
CA LEU A 154 -41.90 15.75 -11.83
C LEU A 154 -40.82 15.02 -12.64
N GLY A 155 -39.65 14.80 -12.03
CA GLY A 155 -38.58 14.03 -12.68
C GLY A 155 -38.95 12.55 -12.86
N LYS A 156 -38.19 11.86 -13.70
CA LYS A 156 -38.32 10.43 -14.01
C LYS A 156 -37.00 9.69 -13.81
N LEU A 157 -37.08 8.37 -13.71
CA LEU A 157 -35.90 7.52 -13.65
C LEU A 157 -35.21 7.49 -15.02
N SER A 158 -33.88 7.40 -15.02
CA SER A 158 -33.14 7.24 -16.27
C SER A 158 -33.58 5.97 -17.02
N ALA A 159 -33.45 5.97 -18.36
CA ALA A 159 -33.83 4.82 -19.19
C ALA A 159 -33.16 3.49 -18.77
N ARG A 160 -31.95 3.56 -18.16
CA ARG A 160 -31.26 2.40 -17.59
C ARG A 160 -31.97 1.88 -16.33
N MET A 161 -32.49 2.78 -15.49
CA MET A 161 -33.14 2.44 -14.23
C MET A 161 -34.59 1.95 -14.42
N GLU A 162 -35.26 2.36 -15.50
CA GLU A 162 -36.58 1.87 -15.90
C GLU A 162 -36.54 0.53 -16.66
N ALA A 163 -35.36 0.04 -17.03
CA ALA A 163 -35.22 -1.18 -17.82
C ALA A 163 -35.86 -2.40 -17.12
N PRO A 164 -36.61 -3.25 -17.84
CA PRO A 164 -37.28 -4.41 -17.25
C PRO A 164 -36.25 -5.38 -16.68
N GLY A 165 -36.44 -5.77 -15.43
CA GLY A 165 -35.51 -6.67 -14.72
C GLY A 165 -34.32 -5.97 -14.06
N ASN A 166 -34.36 -4.64 -13.89
CA ASN A 166 -33.32 -3.88 -13.21
C ASN A 166 -33.02 -4.46 -11.80
N THR A 167 -31.73 -4.66 -11.53
CA THR A 167 -31.22 -5.20 -10.27
C THR A 167 -31.60 -4.32 -9.08
N TRP A 168 -31.58 -3.00 -9.25
CA TRP A 168 -31.87 -2.05 -8.17
C TRP A 168 -33.33 -2.10 -7.73
N GLN A 169 -34.26 -2.30 -8.67
CA GLN A 169 -35.67 -2.47 -8.34
C GLN A 169 -35.93 -3.75 -7.55
N LYS A 170 -35.26 -4.86 -7.93
CA LYS A 170 -35.34 -6.14 -7.19
C LYS A 170 -34.78 -5.98 -5.77
N MET A 171 -33.59 -5.41 -5.63
CA MET A 171 -32.95 -5.16 -4.33
C MET A 171 -33.79 -4.23 -3.45
N TRP A 172 -34.41 -3.21 -4.05
CA TRP A 172 -35.33 -2.33 -3.33
C TRP A 172 -36.54 -3.08 -2.80
N GLN A 173 -37.09 -4.05 -3.53
CA GLN A 173 -38.20 -4.87 -3.04
C GLN A 173 -37.76 -5.77 -1.88
N ASP A 174 -36.55 -6.33 -1.94
CA ASP A 174 -36.00 -7.22 -0.91
C ASP A 174 -35.52 -6.47 0.35
N ALA A 175 -35.15 -5.19 0.22
CA ALA A 175 -34.63 -4.38 1.31
C ALA A 175 -35.66 -4.14 2.42
N LYS A 176 -35.28 -4.39 3.67
CA LYS A 176 -36.10 -4.15 4.86
C LYS A 176 -35.75 -2.81 5.52
N PRO A 177 -36.69 -2.16 6.23
CA PRO A 177 -36.39 -0.92 6.95
C PRO A 177 -35.56 -1.20 8.20
N VAL A 178 -34.24 -1.24 8.05
CA VAL A 178 -33.29 -1.51 9.14
C VAL A 178 -32.22 -0.42 9.14
N PRO A 179 -32.06 0.36 10.23
CA PRO A 179 -31.03 1.39 10.30
C PRO A 179 -29.63 0.77 10.43
N ALA A 180 -28.58 1.48 10.00
CA ALA A 180 -27.21 0.96 9.92
C ALA A 180 -26.70 0.26 11.19
N TYR A 181 -27.03 0.76 12.38
CA TYR A 181 -26.58 0.18 13.65
C TYR A 181 -27.26 -1.16 14.02
N LYS A 182 -28.38 -1.52 13.36
CA LYS A 182 -29.08 -2.81 13.50
C LYS A 182 -28.81 -3.77 12.33
N GLN A 183 -28.16 -3.30 11.26
CA GLN A 183 -27.86 -4.11 10.09
C GLN A 183 -26.72 -5.09 10.36
N LYS A 184 -26.60 -6.10 9.49
CA LYS A 184 -25.41 -6.94 9.45
C LYS A 184 -24.23 -6.08 9.02
N ARG A 185 -23.11 -6.17 9.75
CA ARG A 185 -21.89 -5.44 9.43
C ARG A 185 -21.38 -5.84 8.03
N LEU A 186 -21.09 -4.83 7.21
CA LEU A 186 -20.45 -5.04 5.91
C LEU A 186 -18.98 -5.46 6.04
N PHE A 187 -18.31 -4.99 7.10
CA PHE A 187 -16.93 -5.30 7.40
C PHE A 187 -16.81 -5.93 8.78
N ASP A 188 -16.24 -7.13 8.85
CA ASP A 188 -15.89 -7.79 10.10
C ASP A 188 -14.37 -7.77 10.30
N GLU A 189 -13.93 -6.86 11.17
CA GLU A 189 -12.52 -6.65 11.48
C GLU A 189 -11.82 -7.92 11.99
N THR A 190 -12.54 -8.83 12.63
CA THR A 190 -11.97 -10.08 13.18
C THR A 190 -11.76 -11.09 12.06
N THR A 191 -12.81 -11.33 11.28
CA THR A 191 -12.77 -12.29 10.18
C THR A 191 -11.74 -11.87 9.13
N GLU A 192 -11.71 -10.58 8.74
CA GLU A 192 -10.71 -10.08 7.79
C GLU A 192 -9.27 -10.13 8.35
N GLY A 193 -9.11 -9.87 9.66
CA GLY A 193 -7.82 -10.06 10.33
C GLY A 193 -7.34 -11.52 10.30
N GLU A 194 -8.23 -12.47 10.59
CA GLU A 194 -7.95 -13.91 10.55
C GLU A 194 -7.60 -14.40 9.14
N LYS A 195 -8.26 -13.87 8.10
CA LYS A 195 -7.90 -14.18 6.71
C LYS A 195 -6.46 -13.76 6.40
N VAL A 196 -6.06 -12.54 6.78
CA VAL A 196 -4.69 -12.06 6.56
C VAL A 196 -3.68 -12.92 7.32
N MET A 197 -3.98 -13.30 8.58
CA MET A 197 -3.10 -14.18 9.35
C MET A 197 -2.98 -15.57 8.73
N SER A 198 -4.10 -16.17 8.33
CA SER A 198 -4.12 -17.47 7.64
C SER A 198 -3.39 -17.43 6.30
N TYR A 199 -3.50 -16.31 5.57
CA TYR A 199 -2.75 -16.08 4.34
C TYR A 199 -1.25 -16.14 4.62
N LEU A 200 -0.76 -15.40 5.63
CA LEU A 200 0.66 -15.38 6.01
C LEU A 200 1.16 -16.73 6.54
N GLU A 201 0.37 -17.42 7.36
CA GLU A 201 0.71 -18.73 7.93
C GLU A 201 0.77 -19.85 6.88
N SER A 202 -0.03 -19.74 5.82
CA SER A 202 -0.09 -20.74 4.75
C SER A 202 1.04 -20.62 3.72
N ARG A 203 1.85 -19.56 3.76
CA ARG A 203 2.88 -19.32 2.74
C ARG A 203 4.09 -20.23 2.89
N ASN A 204 4.57 -20.74 1.76
CA ASN A 204 5.86 -21.42 1.67
C ASN A 204 7.03 -20.42 1.51
N ILE A 205 8.27 -20.91 1.60
CA ILE A 205 9.47 -20.04 1.58
C ILE A 205 9.61 -19.23 0.28
N ASN A 206 9.16 -19.78 -0.85
CA ASN A 206 9.20 -19.10 -2.15
C ASN A 206 8.16 -17.98 -2.24
N GLU A 207 7.00 -18.16 -1.64
CA GLU A 207 5.97 -17.11 -1.60
C GLU A 207 6.37 -16.01 -0.61
N ILE A 208 6.95 -16.38 0.53
CA ILE A 208 7.50 -15.41 1.50
C ILE A 208 8.60 -14.60 0.84
N SER A 209 9.51 -15.23 0.08
CA SER A 209 10.59 -14.50 -0.61
C SER A 209 10.03 -13.48 -1.61
N LYS A 210 9.00 -13.84 -2.37
CA LYS A 210 8.29 -12.89 -3.27
C LYS A 210 7.72 -11.69 -2.52
N LEU A 211 7.12 -11.89 -1.35
CA LEU A 211 6.55 -10.81 -0.54
C LEU A 211 7.61 -9.83 -0.01
N VAL A 212 8.83 -10.31 0.28
CA VAL A 212 9.85 -9.49 0.96
C VAL A 212 10.96 -9.00 0.04
N ILE A 213 11.22 -9.64 -1.11
CA ILE A 213 12.44 -9.39 -1.91
C ILE A 213 12.59 -7.91 -2.31
N ILE A 214 11.52 -7.26 -2.78
CA ILE A 214 11.54 -5.85 -3.15
C ILE A 214 11.88 -4.97 -1.96
N THR A 215 11.25 -5.24 -0.80
CA THR A 215 11.51 -4.47 0.43
C THR A 215 12.93 -4.65 0.96
N VAL A 216 13.48 -5.87 0.85
CA VAL A 216 14.85 -6.18 1.27
C VAL A 216 15.86 -5.50 0.35
N LEU A 217 15.66 -5.57 -0.97
CA LEU A 217 16.52 -4.88 -1.95
C LEU A 217 16.46 -3.37 -1.76
N HIS A 218 15.27 -2.81 -1.54
CA HIS A 218 15.10 -1.39 -1.24
C HIS A 218 15.90 -1.01 0.01
N ALA A 219 15.73 -1.76 1.11
CA ALA A 219 16.46 -1.53 2.34
C ALA A 219 17.98 -1.63 2.15
N ALA A 220 18.45 -2.56 1.31
CA ALA A 220 19.88 -2.71 0.99
C ALA A 220 20.43 -1.48 0.24
N ILE A 221 19.70 -0.99 -0.77
CA ILE A 221 20.10 0.21 -1.54
C ILE A 221 20.09 1.46 -0.66
N ILE A 222 19.05 1.65 0.17
CA ILE A 222 18.98 2.77 1.11
C ILE A 222 20.12 2.71 2.13
N LYS A 223 20.41 1.53 2.69
CA LYS A 223 21.54 1.36 3.60
C LYS A 223 22.87 1.69 2.91
N PHE A 224 23.05 1.28 1.65
CA PHE A 224 24.24 1.62 0.88
C PHE A 224 24.35 3.14 0.65
N LYS A 225 23.24 3.80 0.31
CA LYS A 225 23.16 5.26 0.24
C LYS A 225 23.56 5.93 1.55
N ASP A 226 23.04 5.48 2.68
CA ASP A 226 23.37 6.02 4.01
C ASP A 226 24.88 5.91 4.30
N VAL A 227 25.52 4.80 3.90
CA VAL A 227 26.98 4.61 4.02
C VAL A 227 27.72 5.63 3.15
N LEU A 228 27.30 5.86 1.91
CA LEU A 228 27.90 6.84 1.01
C LEU A 228 27.76 8.28 1.51
N GLU A 229 26.62 8.63 2.10
CA GLU A 229 26.38 9.95 2.72
C GLU A 229 27.24 10.15 3.96
N THR A 230 27.36 9.13 4.81
CA THR A 230 28.23 9.15 6.00
C THR A 230 29.69 9.41 5.63
N GLU A 231 30.13 8.77 4.55
CA GLU A 231 31.49 8.93 4.00
C GLU A 231 31.63 10.15 3.08
N LYS A 232 30.57 10.96 2.95
CA LYS A 232 30.51 12.19 2.14
C LYS A 232 30.94 11.99 0.70
N ILE A 233 30.69 10.83 0.09
CA ILE A 233 31.08 10.51 -1.31
C ILE A 233 29.86 10.17 -2.18
N PHE A 234 28.66 10.41 -1.66
CA PHE A 234 27.40 10.16 -2.36
C PHE A 234 27.34 10.83 -3.74
N ASP A 235 27.92 12.02 -3.88
CA ASP A 235 28.03 12.77 -5.15
C ASP A 235 28.63 11.97 -6.31
N ILE A 236 29.56 11.06 -6.04
CA ILE A 236 30.20 10.21 -7.07
C ILE A 236 29.26 9.08 -7.52
N PHE A 237 28.35 8.66 -6.65
CA PHE A 237 27.50 7.47 -6.81
C PHE A 237 26.02 7.81 -7.03
N GLU A 238 25.61 9.06 -6.84
CA GLU A 238 24.21 9.53 -6.84
C GLU A 238 23.44 9.01 -8.04
N VAL A 239 23.92 9.27 -9.26
CA VAL A 239 23.28 8.82 -10.50
C VAL A 239 23.09 7.30 -10.54
N LYS A 240 24.09 6.53 -10.10
CA LYS A 240 24.05 5.06 -10.14
C LYS A 240 23.11 4.49 -9.06
N VAL A 241 23.03 5.13 -7.90
CA VAL A 241 22.09 4.77 -6.83
C VAL A 241 20.66 5.07 -7.25
N ASP A 242 20.43 6.21 -7.90
CA ASP A 242 19.11 6.58 -8.42
C ASP A 242 18.67 5.64 -9.55
N GLU A 243 19.59 5.23 -10.43
CA GLU A 243 19.35 4.19 -11.44
C GLU A 243 18.94 2.85 -10.79
N LEU A 244 19.62 2.42 -9.73
CA LEU A 244 19.24 1.21 -8.97
C LEU A 244 17.84 1.31 -8.36
N LEU A 245 17.49 2.47 -7.79
CA LEU A 245 16.16 2.70 -7.22
C LEU A 245 15.08 2.74 -8.32
N ALA A 246 15.38 3.31 -9.48
CA ALA A 246 14.48 3.32 -10.63
C ALA A 246 14.24 1.91 -11.16
N ASP A 247 15.30 1.12 -11.36
CA ASP A 247 15.21 -0.28 -11.78
C ASP A 247 14.40 -1.12 -10.78
N LEU A 248 14.60 -0.92 -9.47
CA LEU A 248 13.84 -1.60 -8.43
C LEU A 248 12.35 -1.19 -8.45
N CYS A 249 12.06 0.10 -8.71
CA CYS A 249 10.69 0.59 -8.86
C CYS A 249 9.99 -0.06 -10.05
N HIS A 250 10.68 -0.17 -11.19
CA HIS A 250 10.16 -0.92 -12.35
C HIS A 250 9.93 -2.39 -12.03
N LEU A 251 10.86 -3.02 -11.31
CA LEU A 251 10.73 -4.40 -10.89
C LEU A 251 9.52 -4.61 -9.97
N SER A 252 9.28 -3.71 -9.01
CA SER A 252 8.15 -3.80 -8.07
C SER A 252 6.77 -3.81 -8.72
N ARG A 253 6.66 -3.27 -9.94
CA ARG A 253 5.42 -3.19 -10.72
C ARG A 253 5.26 -4.32 -11.72
N ASN A 254 6.23 -5.23 -11.80
CA ASN A 254 6.14 -6.34 -12.74
C ASN A 254 5.27 -7.46 -12.16
N GLU A 255 4.05 -7.60 -12.66
CA GLU A 255 3.08 -8.63 -12.25
C GLU A 255 3.64 -10.06 -12.42
N GLU A 256 4.55 -10.25 -13.37
CA GLU A 256 5.23 -11.53 -13.65
C GLU A 256 6.04 -12.09 -12.47
N LEU A 257 6.53 -11.25 -11.55
CA LEU A 257 7.24 -11.71 -10.35
C LEU A 257 6.32 -12.49 -9.40
N PHE A 258 5.04 -12.11 -9.39
CA PHE A 258 4.05 -12.58 -8.44
C PHE A 258 3.16 -13.67 -9.02
N ASN A 259 3.09 -13.78 -10.35
CA ASN A 259 2.35 -14.85 -11.05
C ASN A 259 3.07 -16.21 -10.96
N GLU A 260 2.28 -17.29 -11.06
CA GLU A 260 2.75 -18.69 -10.92
C GLU A 260 3.24 -19.32 -12.23
N GLU A 261 3.24 -18.58 -13.35
CA GLU A 261 3.64 -19.14 -14.64
C GLU A 261 5.17 -19.35 -14.72
N ILE A 262 5.58 -20.63 -14.82
CA ILE A 262 6.97 -21.09 -14.72
C ILE A 262 7.93 -20.40 -15.69
N SER A 263 7.48 -20.03 -16.89
CA SER A 263 8.33 -19.32 -17.88
C SER A 263 8.64 -17.88 -17.50
N SER A 264 7.79 -17.23 -16.71
CA SER A 264 7.98 -15.84 -16.27
C SER A 264 8.91 -15.73 -15.05
N ILE A 265 9.04 -16.81 -14.26
CA ILE A 265 9.84 -16.84 -13.03
C ILE A 265 11.34 -16.74 -13.33
N GLU A 266 11.83 -17.39 -14.39
CA GLU A 266 13.26 -17.35 -14.77
C GLU A 266 13.69 -15.93 -15.14
N ASP A 267 12.89 -15.24 -15.96
CA ASP A 267 13.15 -13.85 -16.38
C ASP A 267 13.08 -12.87 -15.20
N ALA A 268 12.09 -13.05 -14.32
CA ALA A 268 11.92 -12.22 -13.14
C ALA A 268 13.07 -12.40 -12.14
N THR A 269 13.52 -13.65 -11.95
CA THR A 269 14.69 -13.98 -11.14
C THR A 269 15.97 -13.41 -11.74
N ALA A 270 16.13 -13.45 -13.06
CA ALA A 270 17.28 -12.86 -13.75
C ALA A 270 17.35 -11.34 -13.54
N LYS A 271 16.21 -10.63 -13.55
CA LYS A 271 16.15 -9.19 -13.25
C LYS A 271 16.57 -8.88 -11.80
N ILE A 272 16.14 -9.71 -10.83
CA ILE A 272 16.57 -9.59 -9.43
C ILE A 272 18.08 -9.79 -9.31
N VAL A 273 18.61 -10.85 -9.92
CA VAL A 273 20.06 -11.15 -9.89
C VAL A 273 20.86 -10.00 -10.51
N CYS A 274 20.42 -9.46 -11.65
CA CYS A 274 21.07 -8.32 -12.29
C CYS A 274 21.11 -7.07 -11.38
N LEU A 275 20.03 -6.79 -10.63
CA LEU A 275 20.02 -5.71 -9.64
C LEU A 275 21.02 -5.94 -8.51
N ILE A 276 21.11 -7.17 -8.01
CA ILE A 276 22.08 -7.54 -6.96
C ILE A 276 23.50 -7.35 -7.48
N GLU A 277 23.83 -7.84 -8.68
CA GLU A 277 25.14 -7.69 -9.31
C GLU A 277 25.53 -6.21 -9.48
N LYS A 278 24.56 -5.36 -9.90
CA LYS A 278 24.79 -3.91 -9.98
C LYS A 278 25.11 -3.31 -8.60
N LEU A 279 24.39 -3.70 -7.55
CA LEU A 279 24.62 -3.23 -6.19
C LEU A 279 26.00 -3.68 -5.67
N GLU A 280 26.35 -4.95 -5.84
CA GLU A 280 27.66 -5.51 -5.46
C GLU A 280 28.81 -4.79 -6.18
N LYS A 281 28.63 -4.42 -7.45
CA LYS A 281 29.59 -3.63 -8.21
C LYS A 281 29.79 -2.24 -7.63
N LEU A 282 28.72 -1.57 -7.18
CA LEU A 282 28.84 -0.27 -6.51
C LEU A 282 29.54 -0.41 -5.16
N GLU A 283 29.22 -1.46 -4.40
CA GLU A 283 29.90 -1.76 -3.13
C GLU A 283 31.40 -2.00 -3.35
N ALA A 284 31.78 -2.73 -4.40
CA ALA A 284 33.18 -2.93 -4.76
C ALA A 284 33.87 -1.60 -5.12
N GLN A 285 33.20 -0.72 -5.88
CA GLN A 285 33.70 0.63 -6.20
C GLN A 285 33.85 1.49 -4.94
N PHE A 286 32.94 1.38 -3.97
CA PHE A 286 33.07 2.04 -2.67
C PHE A 286 34.33 1.58 -1.93
N PHE A 287 34.61 0.28 -1.87
CA PHE A 287 35.83 -0.23 -1.24
C PHE A 287 37.10 0.16 -2.00
N GLN A 288 37.05 0.27 -3.32
CA GLN A 288 38.14 0.83 -4.13
C GLN A 288 38.42 2.28 -3.76
N PHE A 289 37.38 3.12 -3.60
CA PHE A 289 37.53 4.49 -3.11
C PHE A 289 38.21 4.52 -1.74
N LYS A 290 37.73 3.71 -0.78
CA LYS A 290 38.32 3.65 0.57
C LYS A 290 39.78 3.23 0.56
N CYS A 291 40.16 2.33 -0.34
CA CYS A 291 41.55 1.95 -0.54
C CYS A 291 42.36 3.09 -1.16
N PHE A 292 41.82 3.77 -2.17
CA PHE A 292 42.45 4.92 -2.80
C PHE A 292 42.67 6.06 -1.79
N GLU A 293 41.65 6.42 -1.02
CA GLU A 293 41.72 7.39 0.08
C GLU A 293 42.87 7.07 1.05
N ARG A 294 42.97 5.81 1.50
CA ARG A 294 44.06 5.35 2.39
C ARG A 294 45.44 5.42 1.73
N LEU A 295 45.56 5.08 0.44
CA LEU A 295 46.81 5.16 -0.31
C LEU A 295 47.28 6.61 -0.48
N THR A 296 46.35 7.54 -0.66
CA THR A 296 46.69 8.95 -0.83
C THR A 296 47.16 9.61 0.47
N GLY A 297 46.75 9.09 1.64
CA GLY A 297 47.24 9.51 2.96
C GLY A 297 46.88 10.95 3.34
N SER A 298 46.73 11.21 4.64
CA SER A 298 46.47 12.55 5.18
C SER A 298 47.74 13.42 5.15
N ALA A 299 48.17 13.83 3.97
CA ALA A 299 49.20 14.87 3.83
C ALA A 299 48.54 16.25 3.83
N GLU A 300 49.20 17.25 4.42
CA GLU A 300 48.76 18.65 4.44
C GLU A 300 48.54 19.26 3.04
N CYS A 301 48.97 18.55 1.97
CA CYS A 301 48.95 19.00 0.58
C CYS A 301 47.84 18.40 -0.31
N ILE A 302 47.09 17.39 0.13
CA ILE A 302 46.04 16.76 -0.69
C ILE A 302 44.69 16.87 0.02
N THR A 303 43.74 17.55 -0.63
CA THR A 303 42.38 17.73 -0.11
C THR A 303 41.50 16.53 -0.43
N PHE A 304 40.49 16.28 0.40
CA PHE A 304 39.51 15.22 0.19
C PHE A 304 38.77 15.36 -1.16
N GLU A 305 38.53 16.60 -1.62
CA GLU A 305 37.90 16.88 -2.92
C GLU A 305 38.82 16.48 -4.10
N GLU A 306 40.14 16.67 -3.99
CA GLU A 306 41.10 16.24 -5.01
C GLU A 306 41.17 14.71 -5.12
N VAL A 307 41.09 14.01 -3.98
CA VAL A 307 41.01 12.53 -3.93
C VAL A 307 39.75 12.04 -4.63
N LYS A 308 38.60 12.66 -4.37
CA LYS A 308 37.34 12.35 -5.05
C LYS A 308 37.40 12.56 -6.55
N GLN A 309 37.89 13.72 -6.99
CA GLN A 309 37.97 14.06 -8.41
C GLN A 309 38.87 13.07 -9.16
N LYS A 310 40.01 12.69 -8.55
CA LYS A 310 40.91 11.68 -9.14
C LYS A 310 40.35 10.28 -9.12
N PHE A 311 39.60 9.91 -8.09
CA PHE A 311 38.91 8.63 -8.09
C PHE A 311 37.82 8.58 -9.17
N GLN A 312 37.09 9.68 -9.38
CA GLN A 312 36.12 9.78 -10.47
C GLN A 312 36.77 9.63 -11.84
N GLU A 313 37.90 10.33 -12.10
CA GLU A 313 38.71 10.12 -13.31
C GLU A 313 39.19 8.66 -13.45
N THR A 314 39.50 8.00 -12.33
CA THR A 314 39.98 6.61 -12.31
C THR A 314 38.87 5.63 -12.71
N ILE A 315 37.64 5.85 -12.23
CA ILE A 315 36.45 5.07 -12.64
C ILE A 315 36.19 5.26 -14.14
N GLU A 316 36.25 6.51 -14.62
CA GLU A 316 36.02 6.84 -16.04
C GLU A 316 37.09 6.24 -16.97
N ASN A 317 38.33 6.11 -16.48
CA ASN A 317 39.46 5.54 -17.22
C ASN A 317 39.72 4.05 -16.96
N GLY A 318 38.70 3.28 -16.54
CA GLY A 318 38.82 1.82 -16.40
C GLY A 318 39.76 1.36 -15.28
N ASN A 319 39.69 2.02 -14.12
CA ASN A 319 40.51 1.77 -12.92
C ASN A 319 42.01 2.04 -13.11
N SER A 320 42.37 2.93 -14.03
CA SER A 320 43.73 3.40 -14.25
C SER A 320 43.87 4.88 -13.91
N CYS A 321 44.96 5.25 -13.25
CA CYS A 321 45.30 6.65 -12.97
C CYS A 321 46.75 6.93 -13.33
N ASN A 322 47.00 8.13 -13.88
CA ASN A 322 48.33 8.59 -14.25
C ASN A 322 49.04 9.19 -13.01
N ILE A 323 50.26 8.73 -12.74
CA ILE A 323 51.08 9.07 -11.57
C ILE A 323 51.72 10.47 -11.68
N ALA A 324 51.73 11.11 -12.84
CA ALA A 324 52.39 12.40 -13.07
C ALA A 324 51.80 13.60 -12.28
N ASN A 325 50.74 13.39 -11.49
CA ASN A 325 50.11 14.41 -10.66
C ASN A 325 50.59 14.35 -9.20
N THR A 326 50.35 15.41 -8.42
CA THR A 326 50.73 15.59 -7.00
C THR A 326 50.42 14.37 -6.12
N ILE A 327 49.32 13.68 -6.38
CA ILE A 327 48.92 12.46 -5.65
C ILE A 327 49.78 11.24 -6.02
N GLY A 328 50.11 11.06 -7.30
CA GLY A 328 50.97 9.96 -7.75
C GLY A 328 52.40 10.11 -7.27
N GLN A 329 52.93 11.34 -7.31
CA GLN A 329 54.21 11.66 -6.70
C GLN A 329 54.20 11.41 -5.19
N HIS A 330 53.11 11.75 -4.49
CA HIS A 330 52.96 11.49 -3.05
C HIS A 330 52.87 9.99 -2.70
N ILE A 331 52.21 9.17 -3.53
CA ILE A 331 52.17 7.70 -3.35
C ILE A 331 53.58 7.12 -3.47
N ILE A 332 54.42 7.68 -4.35
CA ILE A 332 55.84 7.31 -4.47
C ILE A 332 56.61 7.76 -3.23
N ASP A 333 56.46 9.03 -2.83
CA ASP A 333 57.22 9.67 -1.75
C ASP A 333 56.88 9.05 -0.37
N SER A 334 55.61 8.74 -0.10
CA SER A 334 55.18 8.08 1.15
C SER A 334 55.71 6.65 1.31
N ASN A 335 56.07 6.01 0.19
CA ASN A 335 56.56 4.62 0.16
C ASN A 335 58.06 4.54 -0.23
N GLU A 336 58.79 5.66 -0.20
CA GLU A 336 60.16 5.82 -0.74
C GLU A 336 61.15 4.76 -0.23
N SER A 337 61.08 4.39 1.06
CA SER A 337 62.00 3.41 1.66
C SER A 337 61.80 2.00 1.12
N GLU A 338 60.60 1.64 0.65
CA GLU A 338 60.32 0.33 0.07
C GLU A 338 60.39 0.37 -1.47
N MET A 339 59.97 1.45 -2.12
CA MET A 339 59.82 1.53 -3.58
C MET A 339 61.14 1.61 -4.38
N GLN A 340 62.21 2.18 -3.82
CA GLN A 340 63.48 2.39 -4.57
C GLN A 340 64.26 1.11 -4.93
N LYS A 341 63.91 -0.07 -4.40
CA LYS A 341 64.72 -1.29 -4.60
C LYS A 341 64.38 -2.13 -5.82
N CYS A 342 63.17 -2.07 -6.37
CA CYS A 342 62.76 -2.91 -7.52
C CYS A 342 61.63 -2.24 -8.32
N LEU A 343 61.99 -1.37 -9.26
CA LEU A 343 61.07 -0.96 -10.34
C LEU A 343 61.03 -2.10 -11.37
N ILE A 344 59.86 -2.72 -11.51
CA ILE A 344 59.26 -3.20 -12.77
C ILE A 344 57.78 -3.56 -12.49
N THR A 345 57.48 -4.18 -11.34
CA THR A 345 56.11 -4.43 -10.84
C THR A 345 56.16 -4.62 -9.32
N LYS A 346 55.34 -3.90 -8.55
CA LYS A 346 55.14 -4.17 -7.11
C LYS A 346 53.67 -4.34 -6.78
N GLU A 347 53.38 -5.31 -5.93
CA GLU A 347 52.03 -5.73 -5.55
C GLU A 347 51.81 -5.43 -4.07
N TYR A 348 50.85 -4.56 -3.74
CA TYR A 348 50.47 -4.28 -2.35
C TYR A 348 49.17 -4.99 -2.01
N VAL A 349 49.18 -5.85 -1.00
CA VAL A 349 47.97 -6.48 -0.46
C VAL A 349 47.36 -5.55 0.59
N LEU A 350 46.33 -4.79 0.20
CA LEU A 350 45.59 -3.90 1.08
C LEU A 350 44.62 -4.71 1.92
N ARG A 351 44.75 -4.60 3.25
CA ARG A 351 43.79 -5.17 4.22
C ARG A 351 43.01 -4.03 4.86
N ALA A 352 41.70 -3.99 4.63
CA ALA A 352 40.82 -3.13 5.42
C ALA A 352 40.84 -3.60 6.88
N ARG A 353 41.55 -2.87 7.75
CA ARG A 353 41.38 -2.97 9.20
C ARG A 353 40.36 -1.92 9.62
N GLU A 354 39.13 -2.35 9.85
CA GLU A 354 38.17 -1.81 10.81
C GLU A 354 37.00 -2.78 10.98
N GLU A 355 36.40 -2.79 12.16
CA GLU A 355 35.51 -3.82 12.72
C GLU A 355 34.10 -3.89 12.08
N LEU A 356 34.01 -3.98 10.76
CA LEU A 356 32.78 -4.38 10.08
C LEU A 356 32.91 -5.86 9.72
N SER A 357 32.20 -6.68 10.48
CA SER A 357 32.21 -8.14 10.36
C SER A 357 31.76 -8.59 8.96
N GLY A 358 32.68 -9.18 8.20
CA GLY A 358 32.36 -9.98 7.01
C GLY A 358 33.27 -9.68 5.81
N CYS A 359 34.30 -10.51 5.65
CA CYS A 359 35.21 -10.58 4.50
C CYS A 359 36.36 -9.55 4.45
N PRO A 360 37.64 -9.97 4.66
CA PRO A 360 38.78 -9.16 4.28
C PRO A 360 38.88 -9.14 2.74
N HIS A 361 38.40 -8.07 2.11
CA HIS A 361 38.72 -7.80 0.72
C HIS A 361 40.20 -7.46 0.62
N TYR A 362 40.97 -8.41 0.08
CA TYR A 362 42.36 -8.18 -0.27
C TYR A 362 42.38 -7.49 -1.65
N LEU A 363 42.85 -6.25 -1.71
CA LEU A 363 43.12 -5.56 -2.98
C LEU A 363 44.63 -5.60 -3.28
N ARG A 364 44.98 -5.76 -4.54
CA ARG A 364 46.34 -5.69 -5.08
C ARG A 364 46.52 -4.36 -5.80
N ALA A 365 47.33 -3.46 -5.27
CA ALA A 365 47.79 -2.29 -6.03
C ALA A 365 49.03 -2.69 -6.84
N ILE A 366 48.96 -2.54 -8.16
CA ILE A 366 50.06 -2.78 -9.11
C ILE A 366 50.58 -1.44 -9.60
N VAL A 367 51.85 -1.14 -9.32
CA VAL A 367 52.53 0.06 -9.81
C VAL A 367 53.49 -0.32 -10.94
N VAL A 368 53.26 0.22 -12.14
CA VAL A 368 54.09 0.00 -13.35
C VAL A 368 54.45 1.36 -13.94
N GLY A 369 55.72 1.77 -13.83
CA GLY A 369 56.19 3.06 -14.37
C GLY A 369 55.44 4.25 -13.77
N GLU A 370 54.67 4.96 -14.60
CA GLU A 370 53.82 6.10 -14.24
C GLU A 370 52.32 5.72 -14.10
N GLU A 371 51.98 4.44 -13.94
CA GLU A 371 50.60 3.98 -13.76
C GLU A 371 50.41 3.24 -12.42
N VAL A 372 49.35 3.59 -11.68
CA VAL A 372 48.82 2.75 -10.59
C VAL A 372 47.54 2.08 -11.06
N ARG A 373 47.46 0.76 -10.87
CA ARG A 373 46.26 -0.05 -11.08
C ARG A 373 45.84 -0.70 -9.78
N LEU A 374 44.55 -0.67 -9.49
CA LEU A 374 43.95 -1.39 -8.37
C LEU A 374 43.24 -2.64 -8.90
N CYS A 375 43.69 -3.81 -8.49
CA CYS A 375 43.11 -5.12 -8.82
C CYS A 375 42.66 -5.82 -7.54
N GLY A 376 41.85 -6.88 -7.61
CA GLY A 376 41.61 -7.74 -6.46
C GLY A 376 42.79 -8.69 -6.26
N ALA A 377 42.99 -9.18 -5.03
CA ALA A 377 44.20 -9.92 -4.69
C ALA A 377 44.33 -11.31 -5.34
N PHE A 378 43.26 -11.85 -5.94
CA PHE A 378 43.25 -13.18 -6.54
C PHE A 378 43.03 -13.18 -8.05
N THR A 379 42.93 -12.01 -8.69
CA THR A 379 42.74 -11.87 -10.13
C THR A 379 43.71 -10.84 -10.71
N GLU A 380 44.42 -11.19 -11.80
CA GLU A 380 45.16 -10.21 -12.62
C GLU A 380 44.22 -9.36 -13.49
N HIS A 381 42.92 -9.66 -13.46
CA HIS A 381 41.90 -8.96 -14.21
C HIS A 381 41.68 -7.55 -13.64
N THR A 382 41.93 -6.54 -14.47
CA THR A 382 41.53 -5.14 -14.28
C THR A 382 40.01 -4.94 -14.46
N THR A 383 39.33 -5.97 -14.93
CA THR A 383 37.89 -5.97 -15.17
C THR A 383 37.24 -6.88 -14.13
N PHE A 384 36.73 -6.29 -13.05
CA PHE A 384 35.69 -6.94 -12.29
C PHE A 384 34.40 -6.80 -13.10
N ILE A 385 34.01 -7.90 -13.76
CA ILE A 385 32.62 -8.16 -14.15
C ILE A 385 31.89 -8.53 -12.87
#